data_AF-A0A7W1TK45-F1
#
_entry.id   AF-A0A7W1TK45-F1
#
_cell.length_a   1.000
_cell.length_b   1.000
_cell.length_c   1.000
_cell.angle_alpha   90.00
_cell.angle_beta   90.00
_cell.angle_gamma   90.00
#
_symmetry.space_group_name_H-M   'P 1'
#
loop_
_entity.id
_entity.type
_entity.pdbx_description
1 polymer ?
#
loop_
_entity_poly.entity_id
_entity_poly.type
_entity_poly.pdbx_seq_one_letter_code
_entity_poly.pdbx_strand_id
1 'polypeptide(L)'
;MELTLTPDIEHALREQAQQQGIAPERLALDSLRRQFVRPVDITQPTENTETLADFLADFIGVLHSSEYIPGGARLSEATGKTFTDILIKKRQQGQL
;
A
#
# COMPACT_ATOMS: atom_id res chain seq x y z
N MET A 1 9.00 -17.61 28.18
CA MET A 1 9.84 -18.08 27.05
C MET A 1 10.97 -17.09 26.94
N GLU A 2 12.22 -17.55 26.96
CA GLU A 2 13.40 -16.71 26.72
C GLU A 2 13.86 -16.91 25.28
N LEU A 3 14.12 -15.82 24.57
CA LEU A 3 14.58 -15.83 23.18
C LEU A 3 15.96 -15.18 23.13
N THR A 4 16.99 -15.95 22.83
CA THR A 4 18.34 -15.42 22.65
C THR A 4 18.46 -14.83 21.25
N LEU A 5 18.63 -13.51 21.17
CA LEU A 5 18.87 -12.81 19.91
C LEU A 5 20.36 -12.84 19.57
N THR A 6 20.67 -12.91 18.28
CA THR A 6 22.03 -12.65 17.81
C THR A 6 22.33 -11.14 17.91
N PRO A 7 23.61 -10.74 18.08
CA PRO A 7 23.96 -9.33 18.34
C PRO A 7 23.53 -8.34 17.25
N ASP A 8 23.51 -8.80 15.99
CA ASP A 8 23.03 -8.06 14.84
C ASP A 8 21.53 -7.76 14.92
N ILE A 9 20.72 -8.75 15.27
CA ILE A 9 19.27 -8.60 15.43
C ILE A 9 18.95 -7.70 16.64
N GLU A 10 19.66 -7.90 17.75
CA GLU A 10 19.50 -7.07 18.95
C GLU A 10 19.78 -5.59 18.66
N HIS A 11 20.85 -5.32 17.90
CA HIS A 11 21.22 -3.96 17.53
C HIS A 11 20.15 -3.32 16.61
N ALA A 12 19.74 -4.03 15.55
CA ALA A 12 18.73 -3.54 14.63
C ALA A 12 17.39 -3.26 15.33
N LEU A 13 16.99 -4.13 16.25
CA LEU A 13 15.76 -3.97 17.04
C LEU A 13 15.82 -2.71 17.92
N ARG A 14 16.96 -2.45 18.58
CA ARG A 14 17.15 -1.25 19.41
C ARG A 14 17.10 0.03 18.60
N GLU A 15 17.78 0.08 17.46
CA GLU A 15 17.78 1.26 16.60
C GLU A 15 16.38 1.59 16.10
N GLN A 16 15.67 0.58 15.59
CA GLN A 16 14.33 0.75 15.07
C GLN A 16 13.34 1.15 16.17
N ALA A 17 13.47 0.59 17.37
CA ALA A 17 12.67 0.96 18.53
C ALA A 17 12.92 2.40 18.97
N GLN A 18 14.18 2.85 18.96
CA GLN A 18 14.55 4.23 19.26
C GLN A 18 13.97 5.21 18.24
N GLN A 19 14.06 4.90 16.94
CA GLN A 19 13.48 5.72 15.88
C GLN A 19 11.95 5.86 16.02
N GLN A 20 11.28 4.83 16.54
CA GLN A 20 9.83 4.81 16.76
C GLN A 20 9.40 5.28 18.16
N GLY A 21 10.36 5.57 19.05
CA GLY A 21 10.08 5.98 20.43
C GLY A 21 9.37 4.92 21.28
N ILE A 22 9.58 3.64 20.96
CA ILE A 22 8.96 2.50 21.67
C ILE A 22 10.01 1.58 22.29
N ALA A 23 9.56 0.73 23.20
CA ALA A 23 10.41 -0.30 23.78
C ALA A 23 10.75 -1.39 22.75
N PRO A 24 12.01 -1.88 22.68
CA PRO A 24 12.42 -2.96 21.76
C PRO A 24 11.56 -4.22 21.91
N GLU A 25 11.19 -4.58 23.14
CA GLU A 25 10.39 -5.77 23.44
C GLU A 25 8.97 -5.63 22.85
N ARG A 26 8.40 -4.43 22.89
CA ARG A 26 7.09 -4.16 22.29
C ARG A 26 7.15 -4.26 20.77
N LEU A 27 8.20 -3.71 20.15
CA LEU A 27 8.43 -3.84 18.71
C LEU A 27 8.59 -5.31 18.28
N ALA A 28 9.35 -6.09 19.05
CA ALA A 28 9.53 -7.52 18.82
C ALA A 28 8.19 -8.28 18.92
N LEU A 29 7.43 -8.04 20.00
CA LEU A 29 6.12 -8.68 20.19
C LEU A 29 5.13 -8.34 19.08
N ASP A 30 5.05 -7.07 18.67
CA ASP A 30 4.15 -6.66 17.60
C ASP A 30 4.54 -7.27 16.25
N SER A 31 5.84 -7.41 15.98
CA SER A 31 6.35 -8.09 14.79
C SER A 31 6.03 -9.58 14.79
N LEU A 32 6.25 -10.26 15.92
CA LEU A 32 5.89 -11.66 16.10
C LEU A 32 4.39 -11.88 15.97
N ARG A 33 3.56 -10.97 16.52
CA ARG A 33 2.11 -11.02 16.36
C ARG A 33 1.71 -10.93 14.89
N ARG A 34 2.21 -9.95 14.15
CA ARG A 34 1.89 -9.81 12.73
C ARG A 34 2.27 -11.05 11.91
N GLN A 35 3.39 -11.69 12.25
CA GLN A 35 3.90 -12.82 11.48
C GLN A 35 3.22 -14.14 11.82
N PHE A 36 2.93 -14.38 13.11
CA PHE A 36 2.49 -15.69 13.59
C PHE A 36 1.04 -15.72 14.06
N VAL A 37 0.51 -14.59 14.51
CA VAL A 37 -0.92 -14.44 14.78
C VAL A 37 -1.52 -13.98 13.47
N ARG A 38 -2.07 -14.93 12.69
CA ARG A 38 -2.96 -14.59 11.58
C ARG A 38 -3.93 -13.53 12.11
N PRO A 39 -3.99 -12.31 11.54
CA PRO A 39 -5.19 -11.55 11.72
C PRO A 39 -6.33 -12.48 11.31
N VAL A 40 -7.38 -12.54 12.12
CA VAL A 40 -8.62 -13.14 11.68
C VAL A 40 -9.04 -12.27 10.50
N ASP A 41 -8.61 -12.67 9.31
CA ASP A 41 -9.02 -12.04 8.08
C ASP A 41 -10.53 -12.23 8.03
N ILE A 42 -11.22 -11.13 8.24
CA ILE A 42 -12.64 -10.96 7.96
C ILE A 42 -12.75 -10.93 6.43
N THR A 43 -12.43 -12.05 5.80
CA THR A 43 -12.57 -12.27 4.37
C THR A 43 -12.64 -13.78 4.20
N GLN A 44 -13.76 -14.35 4.68
CA GLN A 44 -14.36 -15.40 3.89
C GLN A 44 -14.52 -14.82 2.48
N PRO A 45 -13.99 -15.47 1.43
CA PRO A 45 -14.25 -15.04 0.07
C PRO A 45 -15.77 -15.15 -0.12
N THR A 46 -16.47 -14.02 -0.09
CA THR A 46 -17.82 -13.95 -0.61
C THR A 46 -17.75 -14.40 -2.05
N GLU A 47 -18.59 -15.36 -2.43
CA GLU A 47 -18.55 -16.09 -3.71
C GLU A 47 -18.67 -15.22 -4.98
N ASN A 48 -18.68 -13.90 -4.84
CA ASN A 48 -18.53 -12.92 -5.92
C ASN A 48 -17.14 -12.28 -5.84
N THR A 49 -16.13 -12.98 -6.33
CA THR A 49 -14.80 -12.40 -6.55
C THR A 49 -14.88 -11.56 -7.82
N GLU A 50 -15.34 -10.31 -7.71
CA GLU A 50 -15.11 -9.32 -8.75
C GLU A 50 -13.61 -9.31 -9.06
N THR A 51 -13.28 -9.53 -10.33
CA THR A 51 -11.89 -9.56 -10.76
C THR A 51 -11.31 -8.16 -10.68
N LEU A 52 -9.97 -8.07 -10.63
CA LEU A 52 -9.30 -6.77 -10.76
C LEU A 52 -9.73 -6.05 -12.05
N ALA A 53 -10.11 -6.79 -13.10
CA ALA A 53 -10.63 -6.20 -14.34
C ALA A 53 -12.03 -5.59 -14.14
N ASP A 54 -12.91 -6.25 -13.37
CA ASP A 54 -14.24 -5.72 -13.04
C ASP A 54 -14.12 -4.44 -12.21
N PHE A 55 -13.22 -4.42 -11.22
CA PHE A 55 -12.93 -3.20 -10.44
C PHE A 55 -12.41 -2.06 -11.31
N LEU A 56 -11.57 -2.36 -12.31
CA LEU A 56 -10.97 -1.35 -13.18
C LEU A 56 -11.85 -0.94 -14.36
N ALA A 57 -12.97 -1.63 -14.61
CA ALA A 57 -13.84 -1.39 -15.76
C ALA A 57 -14.30 0.07 -15.84
N ASP A 58 -14.70 0.65 -14.72
CA ASP A 58 -15.16 2.06 -14.63
C ASP A 58 -14.01 3.08 -14.74
N PHE A 59 -12.76 2.62 -14.66
CA PHE A 59 -11.57 3.47 -14.72
C PHE A 59 -10.86 3.40 -16.08
N ILE A 60 -11.26 2.49 -16.98
CA ILE A 60 -10.72 2.38 -18.33
C ILE A 60 -11.51 3.30 -19.27
N GLY A 61 -10.97 4.50 -19.53
CA GLY A 61 -11.48 5.39 -20.59
C GLY A 61 -10.92 5.02 -21.96
N VAL A 62 -11.78 4.91 -22.98
CA VAL A 62 -11.35 4.82 -24.38
C VAL A 62 -10.92 6.21 -24.84
N LEU A 63 -9.62 6.42 -25.04
CA LEU A 63 -9.13 7.62 -25.73
C LEU A 63 -9.41 7.48 -27.22
N HIS A 64 -10.37 8.26 -27.73
CA HIS A 64 -10.61 8.36 -29.17
C HIS A 64 -9.40 9.05 -29.83
N SER A 65 -8.63 8.28 -30.59
CA SER A 65 -7.39 8.71 -31.28
C SER A 65 -7.59 9.79 -32.37
N SER A 66 -8.79 10.36 -32.50
CA SER A 66 -9.06 11.49 -33.39
C SER A 66 -8.77 12.85 -32.76
N GLU A 67 -8.60 12.94 -31.44
CA GLU A 67 -8.12 14.16 -30.79
C GLU A 67 -6.59 14.26 -30.94
N TYR A 68 -6.16 14.96 -32.00
CA TYR A 68 -4.78 15.36 -32.15
C TYR A 68 -4.40 16.37 -31.06
N ILE A 69 -3.65 15.92 -30.05
CA ILE A 69 -3.00 16.79 -29.05
C ILE A 69 -1.57 17.07 -29.54
N PRO A 70 -1.20 18.33 -29.85
CA PRO A 70 0.16 18.66 -30.25
C PRO A 70 1.11 18.38 -29.07
N GLY A 71 2.01 17.40 -29.24
CA GLY A 71 2.93 16.94 -28.20
C GLY A 71 2.88 15.44 -27.90
N GLY A 72 1.87 14.72 -28.41
CA GLY A 72 1.74 13.26 -28.27
C GLY A 72 1.52 12.79 -26.84
N ALA A 73 0.87 11.63 -26.68
CA ALA A 73 0.64 11.02 -25.38
C ALA A 73 1.95 10.46 -24.80
N ARG A 74 2.79 11.32 -24.21
CA ARG A 74 3.94 10.91 -23.36
C ARG A 74 3.46 10.39 -22.00
N LEU A 75 2.54 9.43 -22.00
CA LEU A 75 1.94 8.84 -20.79
C LEU A 75 2.94 7.97 -19.99
N SER A 76 4.11 7.66 -20.57
CA SER A 76 5.19 6.95 -19.88
C SER A 76 6.09 7.85 -19.02
N GLU A 77 5.98 9.19 -19.11
CA GLU A 77 6.90 10.09 -18.39
C GLU A 77 6.31 10.66 -17.08
N ALA A 78 5.01 10.51 -16.83
CA ALA A 78 4.35 11.19 -15.70
C ALA A 78 3.37 10.32 -14.89
N THR A 79 3.43 8.99 -15.01
CA THR A 79 2.42 8.04 -14.48
C THR A 79 2.18 8.16 -12.97
N GLY A 80 3.16 8.62 -12.18
CA GLY A 80 3.00 8.79 -10.73
C GLY A 80 2.41 10.12 -10.28
N LYS A 81 2.75 11.23 -10.96
CA LYS A 81 2.34 12.58 -10.52
C LYS A 81 0.86 12.82 -10.81
N THR A 82 0.41 12.57 -12.04
CA THR A 82 -0.99 12.80 -12.41
C THR A 82 -1.96 11.92 -11.64
N PHE A 83 -1.61 10.67 -11.35
CA PHE A 83 -2.46 9.80 -10.52
C PHE A 83 -2.60 10.31 -9.08
N THR A 84 -1.48 10.73 -8.47
CA THR A 84 -1.47 11.29 -7.11
C THR A 84 -2.24 12.62 -7.06
N ASP A 85 -2.08 13.47 -8.08
CA ASP A 85 -2.79 14.75 -8.18
C ASP A 85 -4.30 14.54 -8.33
N ILE A 86 -4.73 13.51 -9.07
CA ILE A 86 -6.14 13.13 -9.22
C ILE A 86 -6.72 12.62 -7.89
N LEU A 87 -5.97 11.79 -7.15
CA LEU A 87 -6.39 11.31 -5.83
C LEU A 87 -6.50 12.47 -4.81
N ILE A 88 -5.53 13.38 -4.79
CA ILE A 88 -5.59 14.57 -3.92
C ILE A 88 -6.84 15.40 -4.23
N LYS A 89 -7.15 15.61 -5.52
CA LYS A 89 -8.34 16.35 -5.94
C LYS A 89 -9.64 15.67 -5.52
N LYS A 90 -9.75 14.35 -5.65
CA LYS A 90 -10.92 13.59 -5.20
C LYS A 90 -11.09 13.61 -3.68
N ARG A 91 -10.00 13.61 -2.91
CA ARG A 91 -10.02 13.76 -1.45
C ARG A 91 -10.61 15.10 -1.03
N GLN A 92 -10.19 16.16 -1.70
CA GLN A 92 -10.69 17.52 -1.46
C GLN A 92 -12.17 17.66 -1.83
N GLN A 93 -12.67 16.83 -2.73
CA GLN A 93 -14.07 16.76 -3.13
C GLN A 93 -14.90 15.81 -2.26
N GLY A 94 -14.30 15.12 -1.28
CA GLY A 94 -14.99 14.17 -0.40
C GLY A 94 -15.47 12.89 -1.10
N GLN A 95 -14.86 12.55 -2.24
CA GLN A 95 -15.25 11.41 -3.08
C GLN A 95 -14.25 10.26 -2.98
N LEU A 96 -13.56 10.15 -1.84
CA LEU A 96 -12.47 9.22 -1.58
C LEU A 96 -12.78 8.39 -0.35
#